data_AF-A0A139RLG6-F1
#
_entry.id   AF-A0A139RLG6-F1
#
_cell.length_a   1.000
_cell.length_b   1.000
_cell.length_c   1.000
_cell.angle_alpha   90.00
_cell.angle_beta   90.00
_cell.angle_gamma   90.00
#
_symmetry.space_group_name_H-M   'P 1'
#
loop_
_entity.id
_entity.type
_entity.pdbx_description
1 polymer ?
#
loop_
_entity_poly.entity_id
_entity_poly.type
_entity_poly.pdbx_seq_one_letter_code
_entity_poly.pdbx_strand_id
1 'polypeptide(L)'
;MQYLTGQLVVSYRSINRFRIAEGMEKLIRDFFIDLNLRLKMEELVTLDCLFIDGTKIEANANKYSFVWKKATDKFSVKLQEQIQAYFQEEITPLIIRKHRRTFNRKSRFTTLMKRNQPVKRDCI
;
A
#
# COMPACT_ATOMS: atom_id res chain seq x y z
N MET A 1 2.83 -22.84 36.85
CA MET A 1 1.78 -22.51 37.84
C MET A 1 2.14 -22.89 39.28
N GLN A 2 3.06 -23.83 39.55
CA GLN A 2 3.44 -24.20 40.93
C GLN A 2 4.12 -23.08 41.74
N TYR A 3 4.87 -22.19 41.07
CA TYR A 3 5.56 -21.08 41.74
C TYR A 3 4.60 -20.01 42.29
N LEU A 4 3.48 -19.75 41.62
CA LEU A 4 2.50 -18.75 42.03
C LEU A 4 1.60 -19.24 43.19
N THR A 5 1.49 -20.55 43.35
CA THR A 5 0.63 -21.19 44.35
C THR A 5 1.42 -21.71 45.55
N GLY A 6 2.70 -21.31 45.69
CA GLY A 6 3.54 -21.74 46.81
C GLY A 6 3.73 -23.27 46.85
N GLN A 7 3.98 -23.89 45.69
CA GLN A 7 4.10 -25.35 45.52
C GLN A 7 2.80 -26.14 45.73
N LEU A 8 1.67 -25.48 45.96
CA LEU A 8 0.37 -26.16 45.98
C LEU A 8 0.01 -26.65 44.57
N VAL A 9 -0.26 -27.96 44.44
CA VAL A 9 -0.72 -28.55 43.19
C VAL A 9 -2.20 -28.25 43.00
N VAL A 10 -2.49 -27.18 42.28
CA VAL A 10 -3.86 -26.79 41.94
C VAL A 10 -4.32 -27.56 40.72
N SER A 11 -5.48 -28.21 40.82
CA SER A 11 -6.06 -28.93 39.68
C SER A 11 -6.49 -27.98 38.56
N TYR A 12 -6.41 -28.45 37.31
CA TYR A 12 -6.96 -27.73 36.16
C TYR A 12 -8.42 -27.30 36.38
N ARG A 13 -9.23 -28.19 36.99
CA ARG A 13 -10.65 -27.94 37.28
C ARG A 13 -10.83 -26.73 38.20
N SER A 14 -9.98 -26.57 39.21
CA SER A 14 -10.03 -25.43 40.14
C SER A 14 -9.71 -24.11 39.43
N ILE A 15 -8.66 -24.09 38.59
CA ILE A 15 -8.29 -22.90 37.80
C ILE A 15 -9.38 -22.54 36.81
N ASN A 16 -9.95 -23.54 36.12
CA ASN A 16 -11.00 -23.31 35.13
C ASN A 16 -12.29 -22.77 35.77
N ARG A 17 -12.65 -23.28 36.97
CA ARG A 17 -13.79 -22.73 37.75
C ARG A 17 -13.59 -21.28 38.12
N PHE A 18 -12.39 -20.90 38.54
CA PHE A 18 -12.05 -19.50 38.81
C PHE A 18 -12.18 -18.63 37.55
N ARG A 19 -11.69 -19.11 36.40
CA ARG A 19 -11.74 -18.34 35.14
C ARG A 19 -13.17 -18.12 34.62
N ILE A 20 -14.05 -19.10 34.80
CA ILE A 20 -15.43 -19.08 34.26
C ILE A 20 -16.43 -18.52 35.28
N ALA A 21 -16.00 -18.26 36.53
CA ALA A 21 -16.86 -17.67 37.54
C ALA A 21 -17.40 -16.31 37.09
N GLU A 22 -18.63 -16.00 37.49
CA GLU A 22 -19.30 -14.77 37.11
C GLU A 22 -18.49 -13.54 37.54
N GLY A 23 -18.33 -12.57 36.63
CA GLY A 23 -17.57 -11.34 36.88
C GLY A 23 -16.04 -11.48 36.79
N MET A 24 -15.49 -12.70 36.78
CA MET A 24 -14.04 -12.90 36.71
C MET A 24 -13.44 -12.53 35.36
N GLU A 25 -14.19 -12.69 34.27
CA GLU A 25 -13.73 -12.28 32.93
C GLU A 25 -13.38 -10.78 32.90
N LYS A 26 -14.27 -9.93 33.43
CA LYS A 26 -14.06 -8.49 33.49
C LYS A 26 -12.88 -8.15 34.40
N LEU A 27 -12.82 -8.76 35.59
CA LEU A 27 -11.73 -8.53 36.53
C LEU A 27 -10.36 -8.89 35.93
N ILE A 28 -10.25 -10.06 35.31
CA ILE A 28 -9.00 -10.51 34.66
C ILE A 28 -8.61 -9.54 33.55
N ARG A 29 -9.59 -9.08 32.76
CA ARG A 29 -9.35 -8.11 31.68
C ARG A 29 -8.84 -6.77 32.19
N ASP A 30 -9.52 -6.20 33.18
CA ASP A 30 -9.18 -4.90 33.76
C ASP A 30 -7.81 -4.97 34.43
N PHE A 31 -7.56 -6.04 35.21
CA PHE A 31 -6.25 -6.28 35.83
C PHE A 31 -5.13 -6.43 34.80
N PHE A 32 -5.37 -7.16 33.70
CA PHE A 32 -4.39 -7.32 32.64
C PHE A 32 -4.03 -5.97 32.00
N ILE A 33 -5.03 -5.12 31.74
CA ILE A 33 -4.81 -3.78 31.18
C ILE A 33 -3.98 -2.92 32.14
N ASP A 34 -4.39 -2.84 33.40
CA ASP A 34 -3.71 -2.01 34.41
C ASP A 34 -2.27 -2.45 34.64
N LEU A 35 -2.04 -3.76 34.70
CA LEU A 35 -0.70 -4.32 34.88
C LEU A 35 0.20 -4.00 33.69
N ASN A 36 -0.28 -4.18 32.45
CA ASN A 36 0.50 -3.86 31.25
C ASN A 36 0.78 -2.36 31.16
N LEU A 37 -0.20 -1.51 31.51
CA LEU A 37 -0.04 -0.06 31.48
C LEU A 37 1.03 0.39 32.48
N ARG A 38 1.01 -0.13 33.71
CA ARG A 38 2.04 0.15 34.71
C ARG A 38 3.43 -0.33 34.25
N LEU A 39 3.53 -1.56 33.74
CA LEU A 39 4.81 -2.08 33.23
C LEU A 39 5.36 -1.27 32.06
N LYS A 40 4.48 -0.73 31.20
CA LYS A 40 4.88 0.14 30.10
C LYS A 40 5.33 1.52 30.60
N MET A 41 4.64 2.08 31.59
CA MET A 41 5.00 3.37 32.20
C MET A 41 6.36 3.32 32.91
N GLU A 42 6.68 2.22 33.57
CA GLU A 42 7.98 1.98 34.21
C GLU A 42 9.07 1.52 33.23
N GLU A 43 8.78 1.52 31.92
CA GLU A 43 9.69 1.09 30.84
C GLU A 43 10.24 -0.34 30.98
N LEU A 44 9.63 -1.17 31.83
CA LEU A 44 10.03 -2.56 32.04
C LEU A 44 9.64 -3.46 30.86
N VAL A 45 8.63 -3.06 30.09
CA VAL A 45 8.11 -3.83 28.96
C VAL A 45 7.77 -2.91 27.78
N THR A 46 8.10 -3.35 26.57
CA THR A 46 7.71 -2.71 25.30
C THR A 46 6.48 -3.40 24.71
N LEU A 47 5.48 -2.63 24.25
CA LEU A 47 4.27 -3.15 23.60
C LEU A 47 4.43 -3.36 22.08
N ASP A 48 5.67 -3.34 21.58
CA ASP A 48 5.97 -3.38 20.14
C ASP A 48 5.93 -4.80 19.56
N CYS A 49 6.01 -5.82 20.41
CA CYS A 49 5.96 -7.21 19.99
C CYS A 49 5.18 -8.10 20.96
N LEU A 50 4.39 -9.01 20.38
CA LEU A 50 3.57 -10.01 21.04
C LEU A 50 4.15 -11.39 20.75
N PHE A 51 4.38 -12.19 21.79
CA PHE A 51 4.86 -13.56 21.66
C PHE A 51 3.73 -14.55 21.97
N ILE A 52 3.34 -15.37 20.99
CA ILE A 52 2.36 -16.45 21.15
C ILE A 52 3.02 -17.75 20.72
N ASP A 53 3.15 -18.73 21.63
CA ASP A 53 3.70 -20.05 21.34
C ASP A 53 5.09 -20.01 20.64
N GLY A 54 5.93 -19.05 21.02
CA GLY A 54 7.25 -18.81 20.41
C GLY A 54 7.21 -18.04 19.09
N THR A 55 6.03 -17.73 18.57
CA THR A 55 5.83 -16.86 17.40
C THR A 55 5.87 -15.40 17.83
N LYS A 56 6.80 -14.63 17.24
CA LYS A 56 6.90 -13.18 17.45
C LYS A 56 6.03 -12.44 16.42
N ILE A 57 5.07 -11.68 16.92
CA ILE A 57 4.20 -10.78 16.15
C ILE A 57 4.64 -9.36 16.48
N GLU A 58 5.11 -8.60 15.49
CA GLU A 58 5.60 -7.23 15.69
C GLU A 58 4.56 -6.22 15.19
N ALA A 59 4.41 -5.10 15.88
CA ALA A 59 3.56 -3.99 15.43
C ALA A 59 4.03 -3.38 14.09
N ASN A 60 5.31 -3.56 13.77
CA ASN A 60 5.92 -3.15 12.51
C ASN A 60 6.59 -4.35 11.83
N ALA A 61 5.89 -4.99 10.89
CA ALA A 61 6.35 -6.19 10.18
C ALA A 61 7.33 -5.90 9.02
N ASN A 62 7.95 -4.71 8.95
CA ASN A 62 8.88 -4.32 7.87
C ASN A 62 10.24 -5.05 7.89
N LYS A 63 10.29 -6.24 8.49
CA LYS A 63 11.46 -7.12 8.60
C LYS A 63 12.09 -7.49 7.24
N TYR A 64 11.35 -7.37 6.14
CA TYR A 64 11.81 -7.70 4.79
C TYR A 64 11.88 -6.53 3.80
N SER A 65 11.70 -5.29 4.24
CA SER A 65 11.80 -4.11 3.36
C SER A 65 13.13 -4.04 2.59
N PHE A 66 14.24 -4.44 3.22
CA PHE A 66 15.56 -4.50 2.60
C PHE A 66 15.74 -5.67 1.62
N VAL A 67 15.05 -6.80 1.82
CA VAL A 67 15.23 -8.00 0.99
C VAL A 67 14.60 -7.80 -0.39
N TRP A 68 13.55 -6.98 -0.49
CA TRP A 68 12.79 -6.79 -1.73
C TRP A 68 13.22 -5.53 -2.49
N LYS A 69 13.81 -4.54 -1.80
CA LYS A 69 14.28 -3.28 -2.41
C LYS A 69 15.14 -3.50 -3.65
N LYS A 70 16.15 -4.38 -3.58
CA LYS A 70 17.05 -4.66 -4.73
C LYS A 70 16.32 -5.26 -5.92
N ALA A 71 15.33 -6.14 -5.69
CA ALA A 71 14.52 -6.72 -6.75
C ALA A 71 13.58 -5.67 -7.34
N THR A 72 12.87 -4.92 -6.49
CA THR A 72 11.96 -3.84 -6.89
C THR A 72 12.69 -2.76 -7.70
N ASP A 73 13.88 -2.35 -7.27
CA ASP A 73 14.72 -1.37 -7.99
C ASP A 73 15.15 -1.90 -9.36
N LYS A 74 15.53 -3.19 -9.46
CA LYS A 74 15.91 -3.80 -10.73
C LYS A 74 14.72 -3.90 -11.71
N PHE A 75 13.55 -4.29 -11.21
CA PHE A 75 12.36 -4.45 -12.06
C PHE A 75 11.73 -3.10 -12.43
N SER A 76 11.83 -2.07 -11.58
CA SER A 76 11.31 -0.73 -11.89
C SER A 76 12.05 -0.08 -13.05
N VAL A 77 13.39 -0.19 -13.08
CA VAL A 77 14.22 0.32 -14.19
C VAL A 77 13.86 -0.39 -15.49
N LYS A 78 13.81 -1.73 -15.48
CA LYS A 78 13.46 -2.52 -16.66
C LYS A 78 12.04 -2.20 -17.18
N LEU A 79 11.10 -1.95 -16.27
CA LEU A 79 9.74 -1.55 -16.63
C LEU A 79 9.71 -0.16 -17.30
N GLN A 80 10.48 0.81 -16.79
CA GLN A 80 10.58 2.14 -17.40
C GLN A 80 11.14 2.09 -18.82
N GLU A 81 12.19 1.29 -19.04
CA GLU A 81 12.77 1.08 -20.38
C GLU A 81 11.75 0.48 -21.35
N GLN A 82 10.99 -0.54 -20.90
CA GLN A 82 9.96 -1.16 -21.73
C GLN A 82 8.81 -0.20 -22.06
N ILE A 83 8.38 0.61 -21.10
CA ILE A 83 7.34 1.63 -21.34
C ILE A 83 7.84 2.66 -22.36
N GLN A 84 9.09 3.10 -22.25
CA GLN A 84 9.67 4.09 -23.17
C GLN A 84 9.79 3.54 -24.60
N ALA A 85 10.27 2.30 -24.74
CA ALA A 85 10.33 1.61 -26.02
C ALA A 85 8.94 1.44 -26.65
N TYR A 86 7.96 0.96 -25.87
CA TYR A 86 6.58 0.82 -26.33
C TYR A 86 5.97 2.16 -26.80
N PHE A 87 6.22 3.24 -26.06
CA PHE A 87 5.73 4.57 -26.43
C PHE A 87 6.35 5.07 -27.74
N GLN A 88 7.63 4.77 -27.98
CA GLN A 88 8.33 5.12 -29.21
C GLN A 88 7.83 4.32 -30.41
N GLU A 89 7.62 3.01 -30.25
CA GLU A 89 7.22 2.12 -31.34
C GLU A 89 5.75 2.29 -31.74
N GLU A 90 4.83 2.36 -30.78
CA GLU A 90 3.39 2.36 -31.10
C GLU A 90 2.76 3.75 -31.08
N ILE A 91 3.08 4.57 -30.08
CA ILE A 91 2.34 5.82 -29.83
C ILE A 91 2.88 6.97 -30.69
N THR A 92 4.20 7.06 -30.83
CA THR A 92 4.89 8.13 -31.59
C THR A 92 4.48 8.17 -33.08
N PRO A 93 4.46 7.06 -33.84
CA PRO A 93 4.02 7.10 -35.24
C PRO A 93 2.54 7.47 -35.38
N LEU A 94 1.69 7.12 -34.40
CA LEU A 94 0.28 7.52 -34.39
C LEU A 94 0.12 9.03 -34.20
N ILE A 95 0.92 9.65 -33.32
CA ILE A 95 0.96 11.09 -33.10
C ILE A 95 1.44 11.80 -34.38
N ILE A 96 2.55 11.36 -34.97
CA ILE A 96 3.08 11.91 -36.22
C ILE A 96 2.04 11.82 -37.34
N ARG A 97 1.38 10.66 -37.49
CA ARG A 97 0.31 10.45 -38.47
C ARG A 97 -0.86 11.40 -38.27
N LYS A 98 -1.29 11.63 -37.02
CA LYS A 98 -2.38 12.55 -36.68
C LYS A 98 -1.99 14.00 -36.96
N HIS A 99 -0.76 14.41 -36.62
CA HIS A 99 -0.23 15.73 -36.94
C HIS A 99 -0.14 15.97 -38.46
N ARG A 100 0.37 15.01 -39.22
CA ARG A 100 0.43 15.11 -40.68
C ARG A 100 -0.96 15.22 -41.32
N ARG A 101 -1.95 14.45 -40.84
CA ARG A 101 -3.34 14.53 -41.32
C ARG A 101 -3.99 15.88 -41.00
N THR A 102 -3.78 16.40 -39.79
CA THR A 102 -4.33 17.70 -39.38
C THR A 102 -3.69 18.84 -40.17
N PHE A 103 -2.38 18.82 -40.38
CA PHE A 103 -1.68 19.78 -41.23
C PHE A 103 -2.19 19.75 -42.68
N ASN A 104 -2.32 18.56 -43.27
CA ASN A 104 -2.77 18.40 -44.66
C ASN A 104 -4.25 18.82 -44.84
N ARG A 105 -5.12 18.56 -43.85
CA ARG A 105 -6.49 19.10 -43.81
C ARG A 105 -6.52 20.62 -43.75
N LYS A 106 -5.69 21.23 -42.90
CA LYS A 106 -5.61 22.69 -42.75
C LYS A 106 -5.13 23.36 -44.04
N SER A 107 -4.10 22.80 -44.69
CA SER A 107 -3.61 23.27 -46.00
C SER A 107 -4.67 23.15 -47.11
N ARG A 108 -5.39 22.01 -47.21
CA ARG A 108 -6.49 21.87 -48.17
C ARG A 108 -7.61 22.88 -47.92
N PHE A 109 -8.00 23.10 -46.66
CA PHE A 109 -9.03 24.08 -46.30
C PHE A 109 -8.63 25.50 -46.70
N THR A 110 -7.38 25.90 -46.45
CA THR A 110 -6.88 27.22 -46.88
C THR A 110 -6.88 27.39 -48.40
N THR A 111 -6.56 26.33 -49.15
CA THR A 111 -6.57 26.37 -50.61
C THR A 111 -7.99 26.43 -51.18
N LEU A 112 -8.94 25.74 -50.55
CA LEU A 112 -10.37 25.77 -50.93
C LEU A 112 -10.99 27.16 -50.69
N MET A 113 -10.68 27.80 -49.56
CA MET A 113 -11.17 29.15 -49.25
C MET A 113 -10.63 30.20 -50.21
N LYS A 114 -9.37 30.05 -50.68
CA LYS A 114 -8.78 30.94 -51.70
C LYS A 114 -9.41 30.78 -53.10
N ARG A 115 -9.89 29.58 -53.44
CA ARG A 115 -10.56 29.33 -54.74
C ARG A 115 -12.00 29.84 -54.78
N ASN A 116 -12.66 29.93 -53.62
CA ASN A 116 -14.05 30.39 -53.50
C ASN A 116 -14.16 31.88 -53.17
N GLN A 117 -13.08 32.66 -53.27
CA GLN A 117 -13.16 34.11 -53.16
C GLN A 117 -13.84 34.67 -54.41
N PRO A 118 -14.94 35.44 -54.28
CA PRO A 118 -15.65 35.99 -55.42
C PRO A 118 -14.70 36.91 -56.18
N VAL A 119 -14.45 36.59 -57.45
CA VAL A 119 -13.73 37.46 -58.37
C VAL A 119 -14.56 38.74 -58.46
N LYS A 120 -14.01 39.86 -57.99
CA LYS A 120 -14.62 41.18 -58.17
C LYS A 120 -14.74 41.39 -59.68
N ARG A 121 -15.97 41.27 -60.18
CA ARG A 121 -16.31 41.74 -61.52
C ARG A 121 -16.38 43.25 -61.39
N ASP A 122 -15.29 43.92 -61.73
CA ASP A 122 -15.28 45.38 -61.77
C ASP A 122 -16.23 45.80 -62.90
N CYS A 123 -17.38 46.37 -62.50
CA CYS A 123 -18.30 47.02 -63.41
C CYS A 123 -17.67 48.33 -63.90
N ILE A 124 -17.75 48.51 -65.22
CA ILE A 124 -17.55 49.72 -66.06
C ILE A 124 -17.43 51.02 -65.26
#